data_AF-A0A941W5Y9-F1
#
_entry.id   AF-A0A941W5Y9-F1
#
_cell.length_a   1.000
_cell.length_b   1.000
_cell.length_c   1.000
_cell.angle_alpha   90.00
_cell.angle_beta   90.00
_cell.angle_gamma   90.00
#
_symmetry.space_group_name_H-M   'P 1'
#
loop_
_entity.id
_entity.type
_entity.pdbx_description
1 polymer ?
#
loop_
_entity_poly.entity_id
_entity_poly.type
_entity_poly.pdbx_seq_one_letter_code
_entity_poly.pdbx_strand_id
1 'polypeptide(L)'
;MRKPQRYRWSSASSHVDKKIDTVLSQDCFLENEIEDWSEYLREKEDEQIIMNIRKCSMTGRPCGNDSFMKKFERLFGRRLRALPWGRPRKNIK
;
A
#
# COMPACT_ATOMS: atom_id res chain seq x y z
N MET A 1 11.74 -20.07 -8.24
CA MET A 1 11.07 -19.12 -7.32
C MET A 1 12.02 -17.97 -6.99
N ARG A 2 11.60 -16.71 -7.22
CA ARG A 2 12.37 -15.54 -6.77
C ARG A 2 12.11 -15.35 -5.27
N LYS A 3 13.13 -15.47 -4.43
CA LYS A 3 13.03 -15.24 -2.98
C LYS A 3 12.98 -13.73 -2.69
N PRO A 4 12.13 -13.25 -1.76
CA PRO A 4 12.03 -11.82 -1.41
C PRO A 4 13.38 -11.19 -1.05
N GLN A 5 14.21 -11.91 -0.28
CA GLN A 5 15.53 -11.46 0.19
C GLN A 5 16.55 -11.25 -0.94
N ARG A 6 16.30 -11.78 -2.13
CA ARG A 6 17.19 -11.60 -3.29
C ARG A 6 16.90 -10.34 -4.09
N TYR A 7 15.84 -9.61 -3.75
CA TYR A 7 15.50 -8.38 -4.45
C TYR A 7 16.40 -7.23 -3.98
N ARG A 8 17.28 -6.76 -4.87
CA ARG A 8 18.34 -5.79 -4.54
C ARG A 8 17.82 -4.43 -4.03
N TRP A 9 16.60 -4.06 -4.39
CA TRP A 9 16.00 -2.77 -4.01
C TRP A 9 14.92 -2.93 -2.94
N SER A 10 15.12 -3.85 -2.01
CA SER A 10 14.25 -4.06 -0.85
C SER A 10 15.09 -4.29 0.40
N SER A 11 14.56 -3.88 1.55
CA SER A 11 15.11 -4.18 2.87
C SER A 11 14.93 -5.65 3.29
N ALA A 12 14.24 -6.48 2.50
CA ALA A 12 13.92 -7.86 2.84
C ALA A 12 15.15 -8.72 3.20
N SER A 13 16.31 -8.47 2.58
CA SER A 13 17.56 -9.16 2.94
C SER A 13 18.04 -8.78 4.34
N SER A 14 17.99 -7.50 4.71
CA SER A 14 18.43 -7.01 6.01
C SER A 14 17.58 -7.63 7.13
N HIS A 15 16.25 -7.64 6.97
CA HIS A 15 15.35 -8.20 7.98
C HIS A 15 15.47 -9.72 8.12
N VAL A 16 15.66 -10.45 7.02
CA VAL A 16 15.72 -11.92 7.06
C VAL A 16 17.09 -12.44 7.47
N ASP A 17 18.16 -11.85 6.93
CA ASP A 17 19.53 -12.25 7.28
C ASP A 17 19.99 -11.61 8.62
N LYS A 18 19.15 -10.75 9.22
CA LYS A 18 19.45 -9.95 10.42
C LYS A 18 20.75 -9.16 10.29
N LYS A 19 21.03 -8.68 9.08
CA LYS A 19 22.20 -7.87 8.77
C LYS A 19 21.86 -6.39 8.88
N ILE A 20 22.69 -5.66 9.59
CA ILE A 20 22.58 -4.20 9.69
C ILE A 20 22.81 -3.61 8.30
N ASP A 21 21.84 -2.84 7.81
CA ASP A 21 21.96 -2.02 6.61
C ASP A 21 22.05 -0.55 7.06
N THR A 22 23.09 0.15 6.62
CA THR A 22 23.35 1.55 6.99
C THR A 22 22.27 2.52 6.51
N VAL A 23 21.45 2.12 5.54
CA VAL A 23 20.35 2.93 5.00
C VAL A 23 19.07 2.76 5.83
N LEU A 24 18.94 1.66 6.58
CA LEU A 24 17.75 1.37 7.37
C LEU A 24 17.87 1.99 8.76
N SER A 25 16.74 2.52 9.26
CA SER A 25 16.63 2.95 10.65
C SER A 25 16.62 1.72 11.56
N GLN A 26 17.40 1.78 12.65
CA GLN A 26 17.46 0.71 13.66
C GLN A 26 16.25 0.72 14.62
N ASP A 27 15.42 1.77 14.57
CA ASP A 27 14.28 1.95 15.47
C ASP A 27 12.93 1.66 14.80
N CYS A 28 12.90 0.73 13.83
CA CYS A 28 11.64 0.35 13.19
C CYS A 28 10.82 -0.56 14.11
N PHE A 29 9.64 -0.11 14.54
CA PHE A 29 8.76 -0.89 15.41
C PHE A 29 8.40 -2.27 14.84
N LEU A 30 8.41 -2.42 13.52
CA LEU A 30 8.12 -3.68 12.83
C LEU A 30 9.16 -4.77 13.12
N GLU A 31 10.39 -4.41 13.52
CA GLU A 31 11.40 -5.39 13.93
C GLU A 31 11.01 -6.09 15.24
N ASN A 32 10.22 -5.43 16.09
CA ASN A 32 9.69 -6.01 17.32
C ASN A 32 8.37 -6.74 17.10
N GLU A 33 7.59 -6.33 16.10
CA GLU A 33 6.27 -6.92 15.81
C GLU A 33 6.37 -8.20 14.97
N ILE A 34 7.38 -8.31 14.10
CA ILE A 34 7.58 -9.45 13.20
C ILE A 34 8.84 -10.20 13.62
N GLU A 35 8.66 -11.35 14.28
CA GLU A 35 9.75 -12.18 14.77
C GLU A 35 10.49 -12.95 13.66
N ASP A 36 9.73 -13.56 12.73
CA ASP A 36 10.27 -14.29 11.58
C ASP A 36 9.82 -13.67 10.25
N TRP A 37 10.64 -12.77 9.74
CA TRP A 37 10.46 -12.15 8.42
C TRP A 37 10.48 -13.15 7.27
N SER A 38 11.20 -14.27 7.39
CA SER A 38 11.25 -15.26 6.32
C SER A 38 9.95 -16.03 6.21
N GLU A 39 9.27 -16.30 7.32
CA GLU A 39 7.94 -16.92 7.33
C GLU A 39 6.87 -15.91 6.90
N TYR A 40 6.89 -14.70 7.47
CA TYR A 40 5.96 -13.62 7.11
C TYR A 40 5.92 -13.35 5.60
N LEU A 41 7.08 -13.22 4.96
CA LEU A 41 7.17 -12.96 3.51
C LEU A 41 6.79 -14.17 2.63
N ARG A 42 6.59 -15.36 3.22
CA ARG A 42 6.08 -16.55 2.53
C ARG A 42 4.57 -16.71 2.63
N GLU A 43 3.92 -15.95 3.51
CA GLU A 43 2.47 -15.98 3.65
C GLU A 43 1.78 -15.60 2.34
N LYS A 44 0.61 -16.20 2.11
CA LYS A 44 -0.21 -15.85 0.95
C LYS A 44 -0.90 -14.53 1.23
N GLU A 45 -0.63 -13.57 0.36
CA GLU A 45 -1.35 -12.31 0.32
C GLU A 45 -2.79 -12.52 -0.18
N ASP A 46 -3.71 -11.68 0.30
CA ASP A 46 -5.09 -11.66 -0.21
C ASP A 46 -5.12 -11.02 -1.61
N GLU A 47 -5.47 -11.83 -2.61
CA GLU A 47 -5.54 -11.40 -4.01
C GLU A 47 -6.50 -10.22 -4.24
N GLN A 48 -7.61 -10.14 -3.49
CA GLN A 48 -8.56 -9.03 -3.60
C GLN A 48 -7.95 -7.73 -3.10
N ILE A 49 -7.20 -7.79 -1.99
CA ILE A 49 -6.47 -6.64 -1.44
C ILE A 49 -5.40 -6.18 -2.42
N ILE A 50 -4.59 -7.09 -2.97
CA ILE A 50 -3.57 -6.76 -3.96
C ILE A 50 -4.20 -6.10 -5.19
N MET A 51 -5.29 -6.68 -5.71
CA MET A 51 -5.96 -6.15 -6.89
C MET A 51 -6.50 -4.74 -6.65
N ASN A 52 -7.03 -4.47 -5.47
CA ASN A 52 -7.50 -3.14 -5.08
C ASN A 52 -6.35 -2.13 -5.00
N ILE A 53 -5.24 -2.49 -4.34
CA ILE A 53 -4.04 -1.65 -4.26
C ILE A 53 -3.52 -1.32 -5.67
N ARG A 54 -3.38 -2.32 -6.54
CA ARG A 54 -2.92 -2.13 -7.93
C ARG A 54 -3.83 -1.17 -8.69
N LYS A 55 -5.15 -1.36 -8.63
CA LYS A 55 -6.14 -0.50 -9.29
C LYS A 55 -6.05 0.95 -8.81
N CYS A 56 -5.95 1.16 -7.50
CA CYS A 56 -5.82 2.48 -6.91
C CYS A 56 -4.51 3.16 -7.33
N SER A 57 -3.38 2.45 -7.23
CA SER A 57 -2.06 2.96 -7.64
C SER A 57 -2.00 3.31 -9.13
N MET A 58 -2.59 2.48 -10.01
CA MET A 58 -2.64 2.74 -11.46
C MET A 58 -3.47 3.98 -11.82
N THR A 59 -4.53 4.26 -11.05
CA THR A 59 -5.42 5.42 -11.29
C THR A 59 -5.02 6.66 -10.50
N GLY A 60 -3.99 6.58 -9.65
CA GLY A 60 -3.59 7.65 -8.73
C GLY A 60 -4.64 7.96 -7.66
N ARG A 61 -5.55 7.02 -7.38
CA ARG A 61 -6.64 7.20 -6.42
C ARG A 61 -6.26 6.61 -5.06
N PRO A 62 -6.69 7.21 -3.93
CA PRO A 62 -6.41 6.65 -2.62
C PRO A 62 -7.03 5.25 -2.47
N CYS A 63 -6.26 4.31 -1.92
CA CYS A 63 -6.74 2.98 -1.54
C CYS A 63 -7.22 3.03 -0.09
N GLY A 64 -8.52 3.19 0.12
CA GLY A 64 -9.09 3.27 1.46
C GLY A 64 -10.59 3.04 1.48
N ASN A 65 -11.12 2.73 2.66
CA ASN A 65 -12.54 2.54 2.87
C ASN A 65 -13.32 3.88 2.81
N ASP A 66 -14.65 3.79 2.90
CA ASP A 66 -15.51 4.97 2.75
C ASP A 66 -15.26 6.06 3.81
N SER A 67 -14.99 5.67 5.06
CA SER A 67 -14.72 6.61 6.15
C SER A 67 -13.37 7.32 5.98
N PHE A 68 -12.34 6.58 5.55
CA PHE A 68 -11.05 7.13 5.17
C PHE A 68 -11.19 8.14 4.04
N MET A 69 -11.93 7.80 2.98
CA MET A 69 -12.17 8.69 1.85
C MET A 69 -12.91 9.96 2.27
N LYS A 70 -13.95 9.86 3.11
CA LYS A 70 -14.67 11.04 3.63
C LYS A 70 -13.75 11.95 4.44
N LYS A 71 -12.88 11.38 5.27
CA LYS A 71 -11.89 12.15 6.04
C LYS A 71 -10.92 12.88 5.12
N PHE A 72 -10.42 12.21 4.09
CA PHE A 72 -9.53 12.80 3.09
C PHE A 72 -10.21 13.91 2.28
N GLU A 73 -11.42 13.68 1.76
CA GLU A 73 -12.15 14.69 1.00
C GLU A 73 -12.44 15.93 1.84
N ARG A 74 -12.75 15.76 3.13
CA ARG A 74 -12.89 16.86 4.08
C ARG A 74 -11.58 17.61 4.32
N LEU A 75 -10.46 16.89 4.47
CA LEU A 75 -9.14 17.49 4.69
C LEU A 75 -8.69 18.33 3.49
N PHE A 76 -8.89 17.82 2.27
CA PHE A 76 -8.47 18.50 1.05
C PHE A 76 -9.50 19.49 0.49
N GLY A 77 -10.70 19.55 1.07
CA GLY A 77 -11.80 20.40 0.57
C GLY A 77 -12.23 20.07 -0.86
N ARG A 78 -11.91 18.87 -1.37
CA ARG A 78 -12.25 18.44 -2.73
C ARG A 78 -12.61 16.96 -2.77
N ARG A 79 -13.45 16.58 -3.73
CA ARG A 79 -13.79 15.19 -3.98
C ARG A 79 -12.61 14.45 -4.60
N LEU A 80 -12.28 13.28 -4.06
CA LEU A 80 -11.24 12.38 -4.57
C LEU A 80 -11.83 11.12 -5.20
N ARG A 81 -13.10 10.80 -4.88
CA ARG A 81 -13.82 9.71 -5.51
C ARG A 81 -14.07 9.97 -6.98
N ALA A 82 -14.04 8.88 -7.76
CA ALA A 82 -14.41 8.86 -9.15
C ALA A 82 -15.80 9.43 -9.39
N LEU A 83 -15.93 10.26 -10.42
CA LEU A 83 -17.23 10.56 -11.00
C LEU A 83 -17.58 9.50 -12.06
N PRO A 84 -18.88 9.33 -12.37
CA PRO A 84 -19.31 8.54 -13.51
C PRO A 84 -18.56 8.97 -14.78
N TRP A 85 -18.32 8.02 -15.67
CA TRP A 85 -17.66 8.29 -16.93
C TRP A 85 -18.49 9.26 -17.79
N GLY A 86 -17.82 10.22 -18.42
CA GLY A 86 -18.42 11.16 -19.35
C GLY A 86 -18.82 12.51 -18.73
N ARG A 87 -19.30 13.41 -19.60
CA ARG A 87 -19.73 14.75 -19.19
C ARG A 87 -20.96 14.65 -18.28
N PRO A 88 -20.99 15.33 -17.13
CA PRO A 88 -22.20 15.44 -16.32
C PRO A 88 -23.37 15.95 -17.17
N ARG A 89 -24.54 15.32 -17.03
CA ARG A 89 -25.76 15.79 -17.69
C ARG A 89 -26.07 17.20 -17.19
N LYS A 90 -26.41 18.12 -18.10
CA LYS A 90 -26.96 19.41 -17.70
C LYS A 90 -28.30 19.14 -17.04
N ASN A 91 -28.48 19.62 -15.81
CA ASN A 91 -29.82 19.76 -15.24
C ASN A 91 -30.54 20.81 -16.09
N ILE A 92 -31.46 20.37 -16.94
CA ILE A 92 -32.45 21.26 -17.55
C ILE A 92 -33.42 21.56 -16.40
N LYS A 93 -33.37 22.79 -15.89
CA LYS A 93 -34.44 23.32 -15.04
C LYS A 93 -35.62 23.68 -15.92
#